data_AF-A0A0S7XYH9-F1
#
_entry.id   AF-A0A0S7XYH9-F1
#
_cell.length_a   1.000
_cell.length_b   1.000
_cell.length_c   1.000
_cell.angle_alpha   90.00
_cell.angle_beta   90.00
_cell.angle_gamma   90.00
#
_symmetry.space_group_name_H-M   'P 1'
#
loop_
_entity.id
_entity.type
_entity.pdbx_description
1 polymer ?
#
loop_
_entity_poly.entity_id
_entity_poly.type
_entity_poly.pdbx_seq_one_letter_code
_entity_poly.pdbx_strand_id
1 'polypeptide(L)'
;MKSFIRHFFLLSTIYYLLSTISYARVYIDINKPGQEKIPIAIPEFMMEGKGADEIAQKMLGVLKNDLEFTGLFEILPPETFLEKSIKEDIDFKKWYLIGAHLLVKGGIKTDDNMVEAELSLYDVKLGRRLVGKKYYGKQGQCRYIVHKYADEIMKALTGEPGIFQTKITFVRGTSGNKEIYLMDFDGYNV
;
A
#
# COMPACT_ATOMS: atom_id res chain seq x y z
N MET A 1 11.76 64.57 3.99
CA MET A 1 10.82 63.56 3.43
C MET A 1 11.39 62.76 2.25
N LYS A 2 12.01 63.38 1.23
CA LYS A 2 12.56 62.68 0.04
C LYS A 2 13.67 61.64 0.35
N SER A 3 14.53 61.92 1.35
CA SER A 3 15.60 60.97 1.77
C SER A 3 15.03 59.70 2.40
N PHE A 4 13.97 59.80 3.20
CA PHE A 4 13.38 58.66 3.91
C PHE A 4 12.72 57.66 2.94
N ILE A 5 12.02 58.17 1.93
CA ILE A 5 11.41 57.36 0.88
C ILE A 5 12.47 56.63 0.05
N ARG A 6 13.62 57.27 -0.24
CA ARG A 6 14.71 56.63 -0.98
C ARG A 6 15.35 55.46 -0.21
N HIS A 7 15.53 55.59 1.10
CA HIS A 7 16.06 54.51 1.93
C HIS A 7 15.05 53.38 2.10
N PHE A 8 13.75 53.68 2.20
CA PHE A 8 12.69 52.67 2.25
C PHE A 8 12.64 51.83 0.97
N PHE A 9 12.73 52.48 -0.20
CA PHE A 9 12.80 51.75 -1.47
C PHE A 9 14.07 50.89 -1.56
N LEU A 10 15.25 51.43 -1.23
CA LEU A 10 16.51 50.68 -1.21
C LEU A 10 16.49 49.46 -0.27
N LEU A 11 15.93 49.60 0.93
CA LEU A 11 15.77 48.50 1.88
C LEU A 11 14.81 47.43 1.36
N SER A 12 13.70 47.81 0.70
CA SER A 12 12.77 46.83 0.12
C SER A 12 13.39 46.07 -1.06
N THR A 13 14.22 46.73 -1.87
CA THR A 13 14.89 46.09 -3.02
C THR A 13 15.96 45.10 -2.56
N ILE A 14 16.69 45.43 -1.50
CA ILE A 14 17.66 44.53 -0.87
C ILE A 14 16.96 43.31 -0.25
N TYR A 15 15.78 43.50 0.36
CA TYR A 15 14.99 42.40 0.91
C TYR A 15 14.53 41.41 -0.18
N TYR A 16 14.11 41.91 -1.35
CA TYR A 16 13.73 41.05 -2.47
C TYR A 16 14.93 40.29 -3.08
N LEU A 17 16.12 40.88 -3.10
CA LEU A 17 17.35 40.25 -3.61
C LEU A 17 17.90 39.13 -2.71
N LEU A 18 17.49 39.07 -1.44
CA LEU A 18 17.89 38.04 -0.47
C LEU A 18 16.98 36.79 -0.47
N SER A 19 16.00 36.72 -1.39
CA SER A 19 15.08 35.60 -1.51
C SER A 19 15.76 34.39 -2.13
N THR A 20 16.45 33.58 -1.34
CA THR A 20 17.01 32.31 -1.82
C THR A 20 15.89 31.30 -2.09
N ILE A 21 15.88 30.69 -3.27
CA ILE A 21 15.00 29.57 -3.60
C ILE A 21 15.41 28.38 -2.72
N SER A 22 14.62 28.09 -1.68
CA SER A 22 14.80 26.89 -0.87
C SER A 22 14.22 25.69 -1.62
N TYR A 23 15.08 24.89 -2.26
CA TYR A 23 14.68 23.58 -2.75
C TYR A 23 14.49 22.65 -1.56
N ALA A 24 13.25 22.42 -1.15
CA ALA A 24 12.91 21.36 -0.22
C ALA A 24 13.19 19.99 -0.89
N ARG A 25 14.44 19.52 -0.80
CA ARG A 25 14.76 18.13 -1.13
C ARG A 25 14.14 17.26 -0.03
N VAL A 26 13.10 16.52 -0.39
CA VAL A 26 12.48 15.54 0.49
C VAL A 26 13.44 14.35 0.60
N TYR A 27 14.15 14.27 1.71
CA TYR A 27 14.89 13.06 2.09
C TYR A 27 13.90 12.14 2.81
N ILE A 28 13.58 11.00 2.19
CA ILE A 28 12.82 9.93 2.85
C ILE A 28 13.84 9.12 3.65
N ASP A 29 14.00 9.46 4.92
CA ASP A 29 14.77 8.64 5.86
C ASP A 29 13.84 7.55 6.42
N ILE A 30 14.08 6.31 5.98
CA ILE A 30 13.28 5.12 6.32
C ILE A 30 13.77 4.48 7.64
N ASN A 31 14.81 5.02 8.28
CA ASN A 31 15.52 4.39 9.39
C ASN A 31 15.21 5.00 10.77
N LYS A 32 13.96 5.38 11.05
CA LYS A 32 13.56 5.75 12.43
C LYS A 32 13.12 4.52 13.21
N PRO A 33 13.85 4.08 14.25
CA PRO A 33 13.37 3.05 15.16
C PRO A 33 12.40 3.72 16.13
N GLY A 34 11.10 3.45 16.01
CA GLY A 34 10.15 4.03 16.96
C GLY A 34 8.66 3.83 16.73
N GLN A 35 8.22 3.20 15.63
CA GLN A 35 6.81 2.88 15.47
C GLN A 35 6.58 1.39 15.70
N GLU A 36 5.80 1.06 16.72
CA GLU A 36 5.32 -0.29 16.96
C GLU A 36 4.43 -0.68 15.76
N LYS A 37 4.85 -1.69 15.02
CA LYS A 37 4.14 -2.18 13.84
C LYS A 37 2.89 -2.93 14.28
N ILE A 38 1.83 -2.86 13.49
CA ILE A 38 0.58 -3.58 13.70
C ILE A 38 0.77 -5.02 13.19
N PRO A 39 0.76 -6.05 14.05
CA PRO A 39 0.87 -7.43 13.60
C PRO A 39 -0.36 -7.85 12.81
N ILE A 40 -0.14 -8.31 11.58
CA ILE A 40 -1.20 -8.74 10.66
C ILE A 40 -0.91 -10.14 10.13
N ALA A 41 -1.90 -11.01 10.24
CA ALA A 41 -1.87 -12.33 9.63
C ALA A 41 -2.48 -12.29 8.23
N ILE A 42 -1.76 -12.83 7.25
CA ILE A 42 -2.23 -12.97 5.86
C ILE A 42 -1.97 -14.42 5.42
N PRO A 43 -2.84 -15.37 5.84
CA PRO A 43 -2.82 -16.75 5.35
C PRO A 43 -3.04 -16.84 3.84
N GLU A 44 -2.75 -18.02 3.29
CA GLU A 44 -3.08 -18.34 1.90
C GLU A 44 -4.57 -18.14 1.62
N PHE A 45 -4.88 -17.67 0.41
CA PHE A 45 -6.26 -17.51 -0.02
C PHE A 45 -6.88 -18.85 -0.41
N MET A 46 -8.19 -18.98 -0.25
CA MET A 46 -8.94 -20.07 -0.88
C MET A 46 -8.80 -19.96 -2.38
N MET A 47 -8.68 -21.10 -3.06
CA MET A 47 -8.44 -21.16 -4.49
C MET A 47 -9.47 -22.09 -5.12
N GLU A 48 -10.12 -21.61 -6.19
CA GLU A 48 -11.09 -22.39 -6.96
C GLU A 48 -10.90 -22.08 -8.44
N GLY A 49 -10.89 -23.12 -9.29
CA GLY A 49 -10.68 -22.96 -10.73
C GLY A 49 -9.24 -23.18 -11.17
N LYS A 50 -9.03 -23.22 -12.49
CA LYS A 50 -7.73 -23.52 -13.10
C LYS A 50 -6.81 -22.30 -13.04
N GLY A 51 -5.58 -22.47 -12.56
CA GLY A 51 -4.59 -21.39 -12.42
C GLY A 51 -4.86 -20.42 -11.27
N ALA A 52 -5.85 -20.71 -10.42
CA ALA A 52 -6.16 -19.90 -9.25
C ALA A 52 -5.00 -19.85 -8.24
N ASP A 53 -4.15 -20.88 -8.23
CA ASP A 53 -2.96 -20.99 -7.38
C ASP A 53 -1.90 -19.94 -7.71
N GLU A 54 -1.52 -19.82 -8.98
CA GLU A 54 -0.56 -18.82 -9.43
C GLU A 54 -1.09 -17.40 -9.16
N ILE A 55 -2.36 -17.18 -9.45
CA ILE A 55 -3.01 -15.89 -9.25
C ILE A 55 -3.11 -15.53 -7.76
N ALA A 56 -3.51 -16.48 -6.90
CA ALA A 56 -3.60 -16.26 -5.46
C ALA A 56 -2.24 -15.98 -4.84
N GLN A 57 -1.20 -16.73 -5.21
CA GLN A 57 0.16 -16.48 -4.72
C GLN A 57 0.70 -15.12 -5.16
N LYS A 58 0.43 -14.73 -6.42
CA LYS A 58 0.76 -13.40 -6.91
C LYS A 58 0.04 -12.31 -6.13
N MET A 59 -1.27 -12.45 -5.92
CA MET A 59 -2.05 -11.47 -5.15
C MET A 59 -1.57 -11.37 -3.70
N LEU A 60 -1.28 -12.51 -3.07
CA LEU A 60 -0.77 -12.58 -1.70
C LEU A 60 0.57 -11.85 -1.57
N GLY A 61 1.50 -12.08 -2.51
CA GLY A 61 2.80 -11.40 -2.54
C GLY A 61 2.67 -9.89 -2.72
N VAL A 62 1.82 -9.44 -3.64
CA VAL A 62 1.57 -8.00 -3.84
C VAL A 62 0.98 -7.38 -2.57
N LEU A 63 0.01 -8.02 -1.93
CA LEU A 63 -0.62 -7.47 -0.73
C LEU A 63 0.38 -7.34 0.43
N LYS A 64 1.25 -8.35 0.61
CA LYS A 64 2.32 -8.29 1.62
C LYS A 64 3.28 -7.14 1.34
N ASN A 65 3.75 -7.01 0.09
CA ASN A 65 4.67 -5.94 -0.30
C ASN A 65 4.05 -4.54 -0.10
N ASP A 66 2.79 -4.35 -0.51
CA ASP A 66 2.06 -3.09 -0.35
C ASP A 66 1.98 -2.68 1.13
N LEU A 67 1.57 -3.62 1.99
CA LEU A 67 1.43 -3.34 3.43
C LEU A 67 2.79 -3.13 4.10
N GLU A 68 3.81 -3.94 3.77
CA GLU A 68 5.17 -3.76 4.27
C GLU A 68 5.77 -2.41 3.87
N PHE A 69 5.51 -1.94 2.65
CA PHE A 69 5.98 -0.65 2.14
C PHE A 69 5.56 0.53 3.02
N THR A 70 4.39 0.43 3.66
CA THR A 70 3.90 1.49 4.56
C THR A 70 4.74 1.65 5.82
N GLY A 71 5.49 0.62 6.21
CA GLY A 71 6.17 0.55 7.51
C GLY A 71 5.25 0.41 8.72
N LEU A 72 3.92 0.39 8.53
CA LEU A 72 2.93 0.32 9.61
C LEU A 72 2.65 -1.10 10.08
N PHE A 73 2.90 -2.12 9.24
CA PHE A 73 2.50 -3.50 9.49
C PHE A 73 3.70 -4.42 9.70
N GLU A 74 3.51 -5.41 10.56
CA GLU A 74 4.38 -6.57 10.71
C GLU A 74 3.62 -7.79 10.21
N ILE A 75 4.06 -8.37 9.09
CA ILE A 75 3.44 -9.57 8.53
C ILE A 75 3.87 -10.77 9.38
N LEU A 76 2.92 -11.44 10.00
CA LEU A 76 3.21 -12.61 10.82
C LEU A 76 3.67 -13.80 9.95
N PRO A 77 4.71 -14.55 10.36
CA PRO A 77 5.22 -15.68 9.58
C PRO A 77 4.18 -16.81 9.48
N PRO A 78 3.97 -17.42 8.29
CA PRO A 78 2.97 -18.47 8.10
C PRO A 78 3.10 -19.68 9.05
N GLU A 79 4.32 -20.03 9.45
CA GLU A 79 4.63 -21.10 10.40
C GLU A 79 4.04 -20.88 11.79
N THR A 80 3.66 -19.64 12.14
CA THR A 80 2.99 -19.33 13.40
C THR A 80 1.49 -19.67 13.36
N PHE A 81 0.90 -19.87 12.19
CA PHE A 81 -0.55 -19.97 12.05
C PHE A 81 -1.09 -21.30 12.58
N LEU A 82 -1.91 -21.22 13.63
CA LEU A 82 -2.56 -22.39 14.25
C LEU A 82 -3.75 -22.92 13.43
N GLU A 83 -4.29 -22.10 12.54
CA GLU A 83 -5.41 -22.44 11.68
C GLU A 83 -4.94 -22.65 10.24
N LYS A 84 -4.97 -23.91 9.79
CA LYS A 84 -4.62 -24.30 8.41
C LYS A 84 -5.84 -24.40 7.49
N SER A 85 -7.04 -24.47 8.06
CA SER A 85 -8.27 -24.53 7.27
C SER A 85 -8.71 -23.11 6.94
N ILE A 86 -8.97 -22.86 5.66
CA ILE A 86 -9.38 -21.55 5.18
C ILE A 86 -10.92 -21.39 5.25
N LYS A 87 -11.63 -22.30 5.94
CA LYS A 87 -13.11 -22.30 6.03
C LYS A 87 -13.68 -21.01 6.65
N GLU A 88 -14.96 -20.79 6.40
CA GLU A 88 -15.72 -19.56 6.70
C GLU A 88 -15.79 -19.20 8.18
N ASP A 89 -15.73 -20.17 9.09
CA ASP A 89 -15.74 -19.92 10.54
C ASP A 89 -14.34 -19.59 11.04
N ILE A 90 -14.11 -18.31 11.34
CA ILE A 90 -12.85 -17.80 11.87
C ILE A 90 -12.80 -18.02 13.39
N ASP A 91 -11.79 -18.75 13.87
CA ASP A 91 -11.51 -18.85 15.30
C ASP A 91 -10.55 -17.74 15.73
N PHE A 92 -11.10 -16.55 16.02
CA PHE A 92 -10.32 -15.36 16.40
C PHE A 92 -9.39 -15.60 17.59
N LYS A 93 -9.70 -16.54 18.48
CA LYS A 93 -8.84 -16.87 19.62
C LYS A 93 -7.49 -17.43 19.17
N LYS A 94 -7.46 -18.27 18.14
CA LYS A 94 -6.21 -18.83 17.59
C LYS A 94 -5.31 -17.75 17.01
N TRP A 95 -5.88 -16.79 16.30
CA TRP A 95 -5.16 -15.65 15.74
C TRP A 95 -4.66 -14.71 16.83
N TYR A 96 -5.47 -14.47 17.87
CA TYR A 96 -5.07 -13.66 19.02
C TYR A 96 -3.89 -14.28 19.77
N LEU A 97 -3.87 -15.60 19.96
CA LEU A 97 -2.80 -16.32 20.68
C LEU A 97 -1.42 -16.19 20.01
N ILE A 98 -1.38 -15.99 18.70
CA ILE A 98 -0.12 -15.80 17.95
C ILE A 98 0.24 -14.32 17.79
N GLY A 99 -0.47 -13.43 18.48
CA GLY A 99 -0.21 -11.99 18.48
C GLY A 99 -0.82 -11.22 17.31
N ALA A 100 -1.70 -11.82 16.49
CA ALA A 100 -2.34 -11.09 15.39
C ALA A 100 -3.33 -10.05 15.93
N HIS A 101 -3.17 -8.79 15.50
CA HIS A 101 -4.16 -7.73 15.73
C HIS A 101 -5.17 -7.68 14.58
N LEU A 102 -4.68 -7.91 13.37
CA LEU A 102 -5.46 -7.92 12.14
C LEU A 102 -5.32 -9.27 11.43
N LEU A 103 -6.38 -9.67 10.73
CA LEU A 103 -6.40 -10.87 9.90
C LEU A 103 -6.98 -10.55 8.54
N VAL A 104 -6.27 -10.91 7.48
CA VAL A 104 -6.80 -10.93 6.12
C VAL A 104 -7.20 -12.36 5.77
N LYS A 105 -8.43 -12.53 5.29
CA LYS A 105 -8.88 -13.77 4.64
C LYS A 105 -9.33 -13.45 3.23
N GLY A 106 -9.13 -14.38 2.31
CA GLY A 106 -9.54 -14.19 0.94
C GLY A 106 -9.86 -15.49 0.22
N GLY A 107 -10.65 -15.36 -0.84
CA GLY A 107 -10.95 -16.42 -1.79
C GLY A 107 -10.81 -15.91 -3.22
N ILE A 108 -10.03 -16.64 -4.01
CA ILE A 108 -9.74 -16.36 -5.40
C ILE A 108 -10.37 -17.47 -6.23
N LYS A 109 -11.30 -17.07 -7.10
CA LYS A 109 -11.91 -17.97 -8.10
C LYS A 109 -11.48 -17.54 -9.48
N THR A 110 -11.06 -18.48 -10.30
CA THR A 110 -10.75 -18.24 -11.72
C THR A 110 -11.72 -18.96 -12.62
N ASP A 111 -12.17 -18.26 -13.66
CA ASP A 111 -13.01 -18.80 -14.72
C ASP A 111 -12.51 -18.27 -16.05
N ASP A 112 -12.02 -19.16 -16.92
CA ASP A 112 -11.31 -18.82 -18.16
C ASP A 112 -10.21 -17.74 -17.98
N ASN A 113 -10.46 -16.50 -18.42
CA ASN A 113 -9.54 -15.36 -18.30
C ASN A 113 -9.99 -14.34 -17.24
N MET A 114 -11.01 -14.68 -16.47
CA MET A 114 -11.59 -13.85 -15.41
C MET A 114 -11.11 -14.33 -14.04
N VAL A 115 -11.04 -13.39 -13.11
CA VAL A 115 -10.78 -13.62 -11.71
C VAL A 115 -11.86 -12.92 -10.88
N GLU A 116 -12.39 -13.65 -9.91
CA GLU A 116 -13.21 -13.15 -8.83
C GLU A 116 -12.37 -13.24 -7.54
N ALA A 117 -12.19 -12.11 -6.85
CA ALA A 117 -11.45 -12.04 -5.60
C ALA A 117 -12.36 -11.48 -4.50
N GLU A 118 -12.64 -12.32 -3.50
CA GLU A 118 -13.31 -11.91 -2.27
C GLU A 118 -12.26 -11.74 -1.18
N LEU A 119 -12.13 -10.53 -0.64
CA LEU A 119 -11.09 -10.16 0.32
C LEU A 119 -11.72 -9.49 1.53
N SER A 120 -11.34 -9.93 2.73
CA SER A 120 -11.86 -9.41 3.98
C SER A 120 -10.76 -9.16 5.01
N LEU A 121 -10.86 -8.03 5.70
CA LEU A 121 -10.01 -7.63 6.83
C LEU A 121 -10.83 -7.74 8.11
N TYR A 122 -10.25 -8.34 9.12
CA TYR A 122 -10.87 -8.51 10.44
C TYR A 122 -10.00 -7.89 11.53
N ASP A 123 -10.67 -7.32 12.52
CA ASP A 123 -10.10 -7.04 13.83
C ASP A 123 -10.16 -8.33 14.66
N VAL A 124 -9.00 -8.87 15.01
CA VAL A 124 -8.89 -10.15 15.70
C VAL A 124 -9.38 -10.04 17.15
N LYS A 125 -9.10 -8.92 17.81
CA LYS A 125 -9.46 -8.71 19.22
C LYS A 125 -10.96 -8.53 19.40
N LEU A 126 -11.58 -7.76 18.52
CA LEU A 126 -13.02 -7.50 18.53
C LEU A 126 -13.83 -8.59 17.80
N GLY A 127 -13.17 -9.48 17.06
CA GLY A 127 -13.81 -10.55 16.31
C GLY A 127 -14.79 -10.05 15.26
N ARG A 128 -14.51 -8.90 14.61
CA ARG A 128 -15.42 -8.27 13.66
C ARG A 128 -14.73 -7.95 12.34
N ARG A 129 -15.50 -7.97 11.26
CA ARG A 129 -15.03 -7.56 9.93
C ARG A 129 -14.93 -6.03 9.84
N LEU A 130 -13.76 -5.53 9.45
CA LEU A 130 -13.49 -4.12 9.17
C LEU A 130 -13.73 -3.78 7.69
N VAL A 131 -13.28 -4.66 6.79
CA VAL A 131 -13.44 -4.51 5.33
C VAL A 131 -13.89 -5.85 4.75
N GLY A 132 -14.80 -5.81 3.78
CA GLY A 132 -15.20 -6.96 2.98
C GLY A 132 -15.54 -6.49 1.58
N LYS A 133 -14.80 -6.96 0.58
CA LYS A 133 -14.92 -6.51 -0.81
C LYS A 133 -14.87 -7.70 -1.75
N LYS A 134 -15.60 -7.56 -2.84
CA LYS A 134 -15.61 -8.51 -3.95
C LYS A 134 -15.20 -7.78 -5.22
N TYR A 135 -14.21 -8.31 -5.90
CA TYR A 135 -13.65 -7.72 -7.11
C TYR A 135 -13.78 -8.71 -8.27
N TYR A 136 -13.98 -8.13 -9.45
CA TYR A 136 -14.06 -8.85 -10.71
C TYR A 136 -13.10 -8.20 -11.70
N GLY A 137 -12.34 -9.01 -12.42
CA GLY A 137 -11.41 -8.51 -13.42
C GLY A 137 -10.84 -9.61 -14.28
N LYS A 138 -9.99 -9.22 -15.24
CA LYS A 138 -9.18 -10.18 -16.00
C LYS A 138 -8.03 -10.66 -15.13
N GLN A 139 -7.51 -11.86 -15.39
CA GLN A 139 -6.32 -12.38 -14.68
C GLN A 139 -5.10 -11.45 -14.79
N GLY A 140 -4.99 -10.65 -15.85
CA GLY A 140 -3.93 -9.62 -15.97
C GLY A 140 -4.07 -8.45 -14.97
N GLN A 141 -5.22 -8.26 -14.34
CA GLN A 141 -5.54 -7.12 -13.47
C GLN A 141 -5.37 -7.41 -11.98
N CYS A 142 -4.78 -8.56 -11.62
CA CYS A 142 -4.67 -8.99 -10.22
C CYS A 142 -3.94 -7.97 -9.33
N ARG A 143 -2.90 -7.30 -9.85
CA ARG A 143 -2.18 -6.25 -9.12
C ARG A 143 -3.08 -5.06 -8.79
N TYR A 144 -3.82 -4.56 -9.79
CA TYR A 144 -4.78 -3.48 -9.59
C TYR A 144 -5.85 -3.81 -8.55
N ILE A 145 -6.37 -5.05 -8.56
CA ILE A 145 -7.33 -5.51 -7.56
C ILE A 145 -6.72 -5.44 -6.15
N VAL A 146 -5.49 -5.92 -5.99
CA VAL A 146 -4.80 -5.94 -4.69
C VAL A 146 -4.47 -4.54 -4.19
N HIS A 147 -3.92 -3.68 -5.05
CA HIS A 147 -3.63 -2.27 -4.69
C HIS A 147 -4.91 -1.55 -4.23
N LYS A 148 -6.02 -1.76 -4.94
CA LYS A 148 -7.31 -1.21 -4.55
C LYS A 148 -7.79 -1.75 -3.21
N TYR A 149 -7.55 -3.02 -2.90
CA TYR A 149 -7.90 -3.58 -1.60
C TYR A 149 -6.98 -3.07 -0.48
N ALA A 150 -5.68 -2.92 -0.75
CA ALA A 150 -4.73 -2.33 0.18
C ALA A 150 -5.11 -0.86 0.50
N ASP A 151 -5.61 -0.10 -0.48
CA ASP A 151 -6.12 1.26 -0.24
C ASP A 151 -7.34 1.26 0.68
N GLU A 152 -8.22 0.24 0.58
CA GLU A 152 -9.38 0.08 1.47
C GLU A 152 -8.97 -0.31 2.89
N ILE A 153 -7.93 -1.14 3.05
CA ILE A 153 -7.32 -1.43 4.36
C ILE A 153 -6.81 -0.14 5.00
N MET A 154 -6.03 0.65 4.26
CA MET A 154 -5.50 1.92 4.75
C MET A 154 -6.63 2.86 5.15
N LYS A 155 -7.64 3.03 4.29
CA LYS A 155 -8.79 3.89 4.58
C LYS A 155 -9.54 3.45 5.84
N ALA A 156 -9.71 2.15 6.05
CA ALA A 156 -10.40 1.63 7.23
C ALA A 156 -9.63 1.89 8.54
N LEU A 157 -8.28 1.95 8.47
CA LEU A 157 -7.42 2.08 9.65
C LEU A 157 -6.98 3.52 9.92
N THR A 158 -6.78 4.33 8.88
CA THR A 158 -6.23 5.69 8.97
C THR A 158 -7.24 6.78 8.62
N GLY A 159 -8.37 6.42 8.00
CA GLY A 159 -9.36 7.36 7.46
C GLY A 159 -9.07 7.80 6.02
N GLU A 160 -7.86 7.59 5.52
CA GLU A 160 -7.42 8.03 4.19
C GLU A 160 -7.03 6.83 3.31
N PRO A 161 -7.33 6.85 2.00
CA PRO A 161 -6.91 5.78 1.11
C PRO A 161 -5.38 5.70 1.04
N GLY A 162 -4.88 4.49 0.78
CA GLY A 162 -3.47 4.25 0.50
C GLY A 162 -3.02 4.92 -0.80
N ILE A 163 -1.72 4.81 -1.07
CA ILE A 163 -1.09 5.32 -2.30
C ILE A 163 -0.93 4.24 -3.37
N PHE A 164 -1.49 3.05 -3.17
CA PHE A 164 -1.10 1.86 -3.93
C PHE A 164 -1.61 1.88 -5.38
N GLN A 165 -2.63 2.70 -5.67
CA GLN A 165 -3.10 2.93 -7.05
C GLN A 165 -2.38 4.10 -7.75
N THR A 166 -1.44 4.77 -7.08
CA THR A 166 -0.71 5.90 -7.68
C THR A 166 0.33 5.43 -8.70
N LYS A 167 0.77 6.36 -9.54
CA LYS A 167 1.80 6.13 -10.56
C LYS A 167 2.90 7.16 -10.45
N ILE A 168 4.11 6.78 -10.82
CA ILE A 168 5.30 7.62 -10.84
C ILE A 168 5.69 7.86 -12.29
N THR A 169 5.71 9.14 -12.68
CA THR A 169 6.21 9.58 -13.98
C THR A 169 7.68 9.97 -13.85
N PHE A 170 8.55 9.45 -14.71
CA PHE A 170 9.98 9.76 -14.67
C PHE A 170 10.59 9.82 -16.07
N VAL A 171 11.77 10.44 -16.18
CA VAL A 171 12.51 10.53 -17.43
C VAL A 171 13.66 9.54 -17.41
N ARG A 172 13.82 8.76 -18.47
CA ARG A 172 14.93 7.83 -18.63
C ARG A 172 15.75 8.18 -19.89
N GLY A 173 17.07 8.04 -19.79
CA GLY A 173 18.03 8.29 -20.88
C GLY A 173 19.33 8.92 -20.36
N THR A 174 20.48 8.43 -20.84
CA THR A 174 21.81 8.87 -20.40
C THR A 174 22.39 10.02 -21.22
N SER A 175 22.30 9.97 -22.55
CA SER A 175 22.66 11.08 -23.46
C SER A 175 21.90 10.96 -24.80
N GLY A 176 21.44 12.09 -25.35
CA GLY A 176 20.58 12.13 -26.54
C GLY A 176 19.09 12.29 -26.21
N ASN A 177 18.22 11.54 -26.91
CA ASN A 177 16.77 11.62 -26.71
C ASN A 177 16.37 11.11 -25.32
N LYS A 178 15.51 11.89 -24.65
CA LYS A 178 14.93 11.55 -23.35
C LYS A 178 13.48 11.17 -23.54
N GLU A 179 13.05 10.11 -22.89
CA GLU A 179 11.68 9.61 -22.95
C GLU A 179 11.02 9.68 -21.57
N ILE A 180 9.71 9.90 -21.57
CA ILE A 180 8.89 9.92 -20.36
C ILE A 180 8.30 8.52 -20.16
N TYR A 181 8.54 7.94 -18.99
CA TYR A 181 8.03 6.65 -18.56
C TYR A 181 7.04 6.84 -17.42
N LEU A 182 6.13 5.88 -17.27
CA LEU A 182 5.13 5.84 -16.22
C LEU A 182 5.17 4.45 -15.60
N MET A 183 5.27 4.36 -14.27
CA MET A 183 5.24 3.10 -13.53
C MET A 183 4.23 3.14 -12.39
N ASP A 184 3.80 1.99 -11.91
CA ASP A 184 3.05 1.87 -10.66
C ASP A 184 3.93 2.30 -9.47
N PHE A 185 3.30 2.61 -8.33
CA PHE A 185 3.99 3.11 -7.14
C PHE A 185 5.15 2.18 -6.66
N ASP A 186 5.02 0.88 -6.91
CA ASP A 186 5.99 -0.16 -6.54
C ASP A 186 6.94 -0.55 -7.68
N GLY A 187 6.97 0.23 -8.77
CA GLY A 187 7.93 0.09 -9.86
C GLY A 187 7.57 -0.95 -10.93
N TYR A 188 6.37 -1.53 -10.87
CA TYR A 188 5.85 -2.41 -11.91
C TYR A 188 5.17 -1.63 -13.04
N ASN A 189 4.90 -2.30 -14.16
CA ASN A 189 4.19 -1.74 -15.32
C ASN A 189 4.82 -0.44 -15.87
N VAL A 190 6.16 -0.48 -16.07
CA VAL A 190 7.00 0.59 -16.67
C VAL A 190 6.96 0.51 -18.20
#